data_AF-A0A972AVU7-F1
#
_entry.id   AF-A0A972AVU7-F1
#
_cell.length_a   1.000
_cell.length_b   1.000
_cell.length_c   1.000
_cell.angle_alpha   90.00
_cell.angle_beta   90.00
_cell.angle_gamma   90.00
#
_symmetry.space_group_name_H-M   'P 1'
#
loop_
_entity.id
_entity.type
_entity.pdbx_description
1 polymer ?
#
loop_
_entity_poly.entity_id
_entity_poly.type
_entity_poly.pdbx_seq_one_letter_code
_entity_poly.pdbx_strand_id
1 'polypeptide(L)'
;MEIVLTILKLAGSLGLFLYGMRIMSEGLQKAAGDKMKRILKFMTANRFIAVITGALVTMLVQSSSATTVMLVSFVNAGLMSLKQA
;
A
#
# COMPACT_ATOMS: atom_id res chain seq x y z
N MET A 1 -33.59 5.88 -14.27
CA MET A 1 -33.36 5.85 -12.80
C MET A 1 -32.15 5.00 -12.44
N GLU A 2 -32.09 3.75 -12.92
CA GLU A 2 -31.00 2.79 -12.66
C GLU A 2 -29.58 3.34 -12.91
N ILE A 3 -29.34 4.02 -14.04
CA ILE A 3 -28.01 4.57 -14.38
C ILE A 3 -27.53 5.60 -13.34
N VAL A 4 -28.44 6.47 -12.88
CA VAL A 4 -28.12 7.50 -11.88
C VAL A 4 -27.73 6.84 -10.55
N LEU A 5 -28.46 5.80 -10.13
CA LEU A 5 -28.14 5.05 -8.92
C LEU A 5 -26.80 4.30 -9.05
N THR A 6 -26.48 3.74 -10.21
CA THR A 6 -25.19 3.09 -10.47
C THR A 6 -24.02 4.08 -10.40
N ILE A 7 -24.17 5.27 -11.00
CA ILE A 7 -23.14 6.32 -10.93
C ILE A 7 -22.92 6.76 -9.48
N LEU A 8 -24.00 6.96 -8.71
CA LEU A 8 -23.89 7.32 -7.29
C LEU A 8 -23.22 6.23 -6.46
N LYS A 9 -23.53 4.95 -6.71
CA LYS A 9 -22.87 3.81 -6.05
C LYS A 9 -21.38 3.76 -6.40
N LEU A 10 -21.02 3.94 -7.66
CA LEU A 10 -19.62 3.97 -8.10
C LEU A 10 -18.87 5.14 -7.44
N ALA A 11 -19.43 6.35 -7.49
CA ALA A 11 -18.85 7.53 -6.87
C ALA A 11 -18.70 7.38 -5.34
N GLY A 12 -19.70 6.82 -4.67
CA GLY A 12 -19.65 6.55 -3.23
C GLY A 12 -18.59 5.51 -2.88
N SER A 13 -18.52 4.40 -3.62
CA SER A 13 -17.53 3.34 -3.39
C SER A 13 -16.10 3.84 -3.66
N LEU A 14 -15.91 4.65 -4.71
CA LEU A 14 -14.62 5.28 -5.01
C LEU A 14 -14.23 6.29 -3.94
N GLY A 15 -15.16 7.13 -3.48
CA GLY A 15 -14.91 8.10 -2.42
C GLY A 15 -14.49 7.41 -1.11
N LEU A 16 -15.19 6.36 -0.71
CA LEU A 16 -14.85 5.57 0.47
C LEU A 16 -13.50 4.86 0.32
N PHE A 17 -13.21 4.33 -0.88
CA PHE A 17 -11.93 3.72 -1.21
C PHE A 17 -10.78 4.72 -1.10
N LEU A 18 -10.88 5.88 -1.76
CA LEU A 18 -9.88 6.95 -1.69
C LEU A 18 -9.65 7.44 -0.25
N TYR A 19 -10.72 7.57 0.53
CA TYR A 19 -10.63 7.94 1.94
C TYR A 19 -9.92 6.87 2.78
N GLY A 20 -10.27 5.60 2.59
CA GLY A 20 -9.60 4.48 3.25
C GLY A 20 -8.10 4.41 2.90
N MET A 21 -7.75 4.65 1.62
CA MET A 21 -6.37 4.73 1.18
C MET A 21 -5.60 5.87 1.85
N ARG A 22 -6.23 7.04 2.02
CA ARG A 22 -5.63 8.16 2.76
C ARG A 22 -5.37 7.80 4.22
N ILE A 23 -6.35 7.20 4.91
CA ILE A 23 -6.18 6.75 6.30
C ILE A 23 -5.06 5.71 6.40
N MET A 24 -4.97 4.77 5.46
CA MET A 24 -3.90 3.78 5.44
C MET A 24 -2.53 4.45 5.27
N SER A 25 -2.43 5.47 4.42
CA SER A 25 -1.20 6.26 4.23
C SER A 25 -0.77 6.96 5.52
N GLU A 26 -1.69 7.66 6.18
CA GLU A 26 -1.43 8.37 7.43
C GLU A 26 -1.13 7.40 8.59
N GLY A 27 -1.83 6.27 8.65
CA GLY A 27 -1.60 5.21 9.64
C GLY A 27 -0.23 4.54 9.46
N LEU A 28 0.16 4.25 8.21
CA LEU A 28 1.48 3.73 7.90
C LEU A 28 2.56 4.76 8.21
N GLN A 29 2.37 6.04 7.88
CA GLN A 29 3.30 7.11 8.24
C GLN A 29 3.49 7.22 9.76
N LYS A 30 2.41 7.16 10.54
CA LYS A 30 2.46 7.17 12.01
C LYS A 30 3.11 5.91 12.58
N ALA A 31 2.87 4.74 11.97
CA ALA A 31 3.48 3.48 12.36
C ALA A 31 4.94 3.33 11.88
N ALA A 32 5.32 4.11 10.87
CA ALA A 32 6.65 4.12 10.25
C ALA A 32 7.68 4.88 11.10
N GLY A 33 7.94 4.35 12.29
CA GLY A 33 9.14 4.66 13.06
C GLY A 33 10.34 3.81 12.65
N ASP A 34 11.34 3.75 13.52
CA ASP A 34 12.58 2.98 13.29
C ASP A 34 12.34 1.48 13.08
N LYS A 35 11.25 0.94 13.63
CA LYS A 35 10.90 -0.48 13.48
C LYS A 35 10.55 -0.85 12.04
N MET A 36 9.80 0.00 11.33
CA MET A 36 9.43 -0.24 9.94
C MET A 36 10.64 -0.12 9.01
N LYS A 37 11.52 0.87 9.25
CA LYS A 37 12.80 1.00 8.53
C LYS A 37 13.67 -0.25 8.69
N ARG A 38 13.73 -0.84 9.90
CA ARG A 38 14.51 -2.06 10.17
C ARG A 38 13.94 -3.28 9.46
N ILE A 39 12.61 -3.42 9.41
CA ILE A 39 11.91 -4.49 8.68
C ILE A 39 12.21 -4.39 7.18
N LEU A 40 12.01 -3.20 6.58
CA LEU A 40 12.30 -2.99 5.16
C LEU A 40 13.77 -3.31 4.84
N LYS A 41 14.71 -2.84 5.68
CA LYS A 41 16.14 -3.10 5.51
C LYS A 41 16.49 -4.60 5.53
N PHE A 42 15.82 -5.37 6.39
CA PHE A 42 15.99 -6.83 6.45
C PHE A 42 15.40 -7.51 5.20
N MET A 43 14.19 -7.11 4.79
CA MET A 43 13.53 -7.66 3.60
C MET A 43 14.30 -7.39 2.31
N THR A 44 15.03 -6.27 2.23
CA THR A 44 15.85 -5.91 1.06
C THR A 44 17.32 -6.32 1.18
N ALA A 45 17.73 -7.02 2.24
CA ALA A 45 19.15 -7.28 2.53
C ALA A 45 19.82 -8.27 1.55
N ASN A 46 19.07 -9.22 1.00
CA ASN A 46 19.57 -10.25 0.08
C ASN A 46 18.51 -10.55 -0.99
N ARG A 47 18.93 -10.72 -2.25
CA ARG A 47 18.04 -11.04 -3.39
C ARG A 47 17.12 -12.23 -3.11
N PHE A 48 17.61 -13.26 -2.42
CA PHE A 48 16.81 -14.46 -2.13
C PHE A 48 15.74 -14.19 -1.07
N ILE A 49 16.10 -13.46 -0.01
CA ILE A 49 15.15 -13.05 1.03
C ILE A 49 14.12 -12.10 0.42
N ALA A 50 14.54 -11.14 -0.40
CA ALA A 50 13.65 -10.19 -1.07
C ALA A 50 12.60 -10.92 -1.93
N VAL A 51 13.00 -11.92 -2.73
CA VAL A 51 12.08 -12.70 -3.56
C VAL A 51 11.11 -13.52 -2.71
N ILE A 52 11.60 -14.25 -1.71
CA ILE A 52 10.74 -15.10 -0.87
C ILE A 52 9.73 -14.25 -0.08
N THR A 53 10.21 -13.16 0.52
CA THR A 53 9.35 -12.30 1.33
C THR A 53 8.37 -11.52 0.45
N GLY A 54 8.79 -11.07 -0.73
CA GLY A 54 7.90 -10.44 -1.71
C GLY A 54 6.81 -11.40 -2.22
N ALA A 55 7.17 -12.67 -2.49
CA ALA A 55 6.20 -13.70 -2.89
C ALA A 55 5.19 -14.00 -1.78
N LEU A 56 5.65 -14.14 -0.53
CA LEU A 56 4.78 -14.31 0.64
C LEU A 56 3.83 -13.13 0.85
N VAL A 57 4.35 -11.90 0.80
CA VAL A 57 3.54 -10.69 0.94
C VAL A 57 2.50 -10.61 -0.18
N THR A 58 2.88 -10.93 -1.42
CA THR A 58 1.95 -10.94 -2.56
C THR A 58 0.85 -11.99 -2.38
N MET A 59 1.20 -13.19 -1.90
CA MET A 59 0.24 -14.26 -1.62
C MET A 59 -0.73 -13.88 -0.49
N LEU A 60 -0.26 -13.17 0.53
CA LEU A 60 -1.09 -12.73 1.66
C LEU A 60 -1.97 -11.53 1.33
N VAL A 61 -1.45 -10.55 0.59
CA VAL A 61 -2.17 -9.31 0.27
C VAL A 61 -3.17 -9.53 -0.86
N GLN A 62 -2.83 -10.35 -1.88
CA GLN A 62 -3.62 -10.74 -3.06
C GLN A 62 -4.13 -9.58 -3.96
N SER A 63 -4.30 -8.39 -3.41
CA SER A 63 -4.84 -7.20 -4.06
C SER A 63 -3.71 -6.33 -4.58
N SER A 64 -3.52 -6.34 -5.89
CA SER A 64 -2.55 -5.46 -6.56
C SER A 64 -2.82 -3.99 -6.26
N SER A 65 -4.10 -3.59 -6.18
CA SER A 65 -4.49 -2.21 -5.83
C SER A 65 -4.05 -1.84 -4.41
N ALA A 66 -4.19 -2.74 -3.43
CA ALA A 66 -3.72 -2.48 -2.08
C ALA A 66 -2.19 -2.34 -2.02
N THR A 67 -1.47 -3.18 -2.77
CA THR A 67 0.00 -3.11 -2.87
C THR A 67 0.47 -1.78 -3.46
N THR A 68 -0.12 -1.31 -4.57
CA THR A 68 0.26 -0.02 -5.18
C THR A 68 0.08 1.13 -4.20
N VAL A 69 -1.03 1.15 -3.46
CA VAL A 69 -1.33 2.22 -2.49
C VAL A 69 -0.36 2.20 -1.34
N MET A 70 0.03 1.01 -0.89
CA MET A 70 1.04 0.82 0.15
C MET A 70 2.40 1.33 -0.29
N LEU A 71 2.82 1.03 -1.53
CA LEU A 71 4.06 1.55 -2.12
C LEU A 71 4.04 3.07 -2.24
N VAL A 72 2.97 3.66 -2.77
CA VAL A 72 2.80 5.13 -2.83
C VAL A 72 2.87 5.75 -1.43
N SER A 73 2.28 5.10 -0.44
CA SER A 73 2.33 5.54 0.96
C SER A 73 3.74 5.47 1.54
N PHE A 74 4.51 4.42 1.23
CA PHE A 74 5.91 4.30 1.64
C PHE A 74 6.82 5.33 0.99
N VAL A 75 6.57 5.67 -0.28
CA VAL A 75 7.27 6.77 -0.97
C VAL A 75 6.93 8.11 -0.32
N ASN A 76 5.65 8.39 -0.07
CA ASN A 76 5.21 9.63 0.56
C ASN A 76 5.72 9.75 2.02
N ALA A 77 5.88 8.63 2.72
CA ALA A 77 6.48 8.54 4.05
C ALA A 77 8.01 8.67 4.06
N GLY A 78 8.66 8.74 2.89
CA GLY A 78 10.13 8.78 2.77
C GLY A 78 10.83 7.47 3.14
N LEU A 79 10.11 6.34 3.17
CA LEU A 79 10.65 5.02 3.51
C LEU A 79 11.22 4.28 2.30
N MET A 80 10.75 4.59 1.11
CA MET A 80 11.22 4.06 -0.17
C MET A 80 11.38 5.20 -1.18
N SER A 81 12.33 5.06 -2.11
CA SER A 81 12.42 5.96 -3.27
C SER A 81 11.50 5.49 -4.40
N LEU A 82 11.11 6.40 -5.30
CA LEU A 82 10.35 6.05 -6.51
C LEU A 82 11.08 5.01 -7.40
N LYS A 83 12.40 4.92 -7.30
CA LYS A 83 13.19 3.90 -8.02
C LYS A 83 13.04 2.49 -7.45
N GLN A 84 12.57 2.37 -6.21
CA GLN A 84 12.43 1.10 -5.49
C GLN A 84 10.98 0.61 -5.42
N ALA A 85 10.00 1.47 -5.76
CA ALA A 85 8.57 1.15 -5.83
C ALA A 85 8.22 0.58 -7.22
#